data_AF-A0A7W0GRM3-F1
#
_entry.id   AF-A0A7W0GRM3-F1
#
_cell.length_a   1.000
_cell.length_b   1.000
_cell.length_c   1.000
_cell.angle_alpha   90.00
_cell.angle_beta   90.00
_cell.angle_gamma   90.00
#
_symmetry.space_group_name_H-M   'P 1'
#
loop_
_entity.id
_entity.type
_entity.pdbx_description
1 polymer ?
#
loop_
_entity_poly.entity_id
_entity_poly.type
_entity_poly.pdbx_seq_one_letter_code
_entity_poly.pdbx_strand_id
1 'polypeptide(L)'
;MNKVPDAPICERGNDLIAFLYGEIDEGAARNFERHLLNCAECEAELGAFKQIRSSVGAWRQQSVGAARASSVSAPPAVERASDLGKPSAIAAIREFLRLSPLWIKASIAFASVLFCVISVLALAHLFENPKSVVVGDEKRYTEKELQAKIEDAVKSRLQDRETEKRPILSSVAANNDQQVKPQRRGTNRSSERVAANRKVGRGPLTKSEREQLAADLRLILPQDDADLDLLGDGINQ
;
A
#
# COMPACT_ATOMS: atom_id res chain seq x y z
N MET A 1 24.40 -23.66 42.95
CA MET A 1 23.35 -22.84 42.31
C MET A 1 22.79 -21.92 43.38
N ASN A 2 23.24 -20.67 43.41
CA ASN A 2 22.74 -19.68 44.37
C ASN A 2 21.37 -19.23 43.87
N LYS A 3 20.32 -19.49 44.67
CA LYS A 3 19.00 -18.91 44.44
C LYS A 3 19.15 -17.40 44.62
N VAL A 4 19.01 -16.65 43.53
CA VAL A 4 18.85 -15.19 43.62
C VAL A 4 17.51 -14.98 44.34
N PRO A 5 17.50 -14.30 45.50
CA PRO A 5 16.25 -14.03 46.20
C PRO A 5 15.34 -13.23 45.27
N ASP A 6 14.08 -13.66 45.16
CA ASP A 6 13.04 -12.98 44.38
C ASP A 6 12.88 -11.56 44.94
N ALA A 7 13.54 -10.59 44.28
CA ALA A 7 13.41 -9.21 44.64
C ALA A 7 11.95 -8.78 44.41
N PRO A 8 11.37 -7.95 45.28
CA PRO A 8 10.02 -7.47 45.10
C PRO A 8 9.96 -6.64 43.81
N ILE A 9 9.31 -7.19 42.78
CA ILE A 9 9.15 -6.58 41.46
C ILE A 9 8.52 -5.19 41.64
N CYS A 10 9.25 -4.14 41.28
CA CYS A 10 8.72 -2.79 41.33
C CYS A 10 7.69 -2.55 40.21
N GLU A 11 6.44 -2.23 40.55
CA GLU A 11 5.37 -1.97 39.57
C GLU A 11 5.48 -0.60 38.86
N ARG A 12 6.50 0.22 39.17
CA ARG A 12 6.68 1.58 38.62
C ARG A 12 7.46 1.64 37.30
N GLY A 13 7.58 0.53 36.58
CA GLY A 13 8.31 0.48 35.31
C GLY A 13 7.77 1.44 34.24
N ASN A 14 6.45 1.70 34.22
CA ASN A 14 5.87 2.66 33.26
C ASN A 14 6.32 4.11 33.54
N ASP A 15 6.38 4.50 34.82
CA ASP A 15 6.85 5.84 35.22
C ASP A 15 8.32 6.05 34.87
N LEU A 16 9.14 5.00 34.95
CA LEU A 16 10.54 5.03 34.55
C LEU A 16 10.70 5.40 33.08
N ILE A 17 9.91 4.76 32.20
CA ILE A 17 9.96 5.03 30.75
C ILE A 17 9.48 6.45 30.47
N ALA A 18 8.35 6.86 31.03
CA ALA A 18 7.81 8.22 30.85
C ALA A 18 8.81 9.29 31.34
N PHE A 19 9.44 9.09 32.50
CA PHE A 19 10.48 9.97 33.05
C PHE A 19 11.68 10.09 32.12
N LEU A 20 12.13 8.97 31.55
CA LEU A 20 13.30 8.89 30.69
C LEU A 20 13.11 9.57 29.31
N TYR A 21 11.87 9.66 28.83
CA TYR A 21 11.51 10.39 27.62
C TYR A 21 11.00 11.81 27.88
N GLY A 22 10.87 12.23 29.14
CA GLY A 22 10.34 13.54 29.51
C GLY A 22 8.84 13.68 29.25
N GLU A 23 8.12 12.56 29.24
CA GLU A 23 6.67 12.48 29.01
C GLU A 23 5.86 12.48 30.32
N ILE A 24 6.54 12.42 31.47
CA ILE A 24 5.93 12.47 32.79
C ILE A 24 5.61 13.92 33.19
N ASP A 25 4.49 14.14 33.88
CA ASP A 25 4.14 15.46 34.42
C ASP A 25 5.10 15.88 35.55
N GLU A 26 5.21 17.19 35.82
CA GLU A 26 6.17 17.71 36.81
C GLU A 26 5.93 17.18 38.24
N GLY A 27 4.66 16.92 38.60
CA GLY A 27 4.30 16.42 39.92
C GLY A 27 4.73 14.96 40.09
N ALA A 28 4.42 14.13 39.10
CA ALA A 28 4.80 12.74 39.04
C ALA A 28 6.32 12.58 38.87
N ALA A 29 7.00 13.47 38.15
CA ALA A 29 8.46 13.52 38.04
C ALA A 29 9.11 13.63 39.43
N ARG A 30 8.69 14.60 40.25
CA ARG A 30 9.22 14.78 41.61
C ARG A 30 8.91 13.59 42.52
N ASN A 31 7.73 12.98 42.35
CA ASN A 31 7.38 11.77 43.09
C ASN A 31 8.29 10.60 42.69
N PHE A 32 8.53 10.43 41.39
CA PHE A 32 9.38 9.39 40.85
C PHE A 32 10.85 9.59 41.25
N GLU A 33 11.36 10.82 41.27
CA GLU A 33 12.68 11.14 41.80
C GLU A 33 12.84 10.73 43.27
N ARG A 34 11.84 10.98 44.10
CA ARG A 34 11.85 10.51 45.49
C ARG A 34 11.83 8.99 45.59
N HIS A 35 11.15 8.31 44.66
CA HIS A 35 11.14 6.85 44.59
C HIS A 35 12.50 6.29 44.18
N LEU A 36 13.20 6.91 43.23
CA LEU A 36 14.56 6.51 42.84
C LEU A 36 15.53 6.52 44.03
N LEU A 37 15.37 7.45 44.99
CA LEU A 37 16.20 7.48 46.21
C LEU A 37 15.97 6.29 47.15
N ASN A 38 14.84 5.60 47.02
CA ASN A 38 14.42 4.53 47.92
C ASN A 38 14.33 3.15 47.24
N CYS A 39 14.45 3.09 45.91
CA CYS A 39 14.32 1.87 45.12
C CYS A 39 15.58 1.63 44.28
N ALA A 40 16.48 0.80 44.79
CA ALA A 40 17.73 0.45 44.11
C ALA A 40 17.52 -0.26 42.76
N GLU A 41 16.40 -0.97 42.58
CA GLU A 41 16.05 -1.63 41.32
C GLU A 41 15.76 -0.59 40.22
N CYS A 42 14.86 0.36 40.47
CA CYS A 42 14.57 1.43 39.51
C CYS A 42 15.79 2.32 39.24
N GLU A 43 16.66 2.55 40.23
CA GLU A 43 17.93 3.25 40.02
C GLU A 43 18.87 2.47 39.07
N ALA A 44 19.01 1.16 39.30
CA ALA A 44 19.84 0.29 38.47
C ALA A 44 19.30 0.21 37.02
N GLU A 45 17.98 0.07 36.85
CA GLU A 45 17.33 0.09 35.54
C GLU A 45 17.54 1.43 34.83
N LEU A 46 17.34 2.55 35.52
CA LEU A 46 17.58 3.89 34.97
C LEU A 46 19.04 4.04 34.51
N GLY A 47 19.99 3.52 35.30
CA GLY A 47 21.41 3.48 34.94
C GLY A 47 21.68 2.66 33.68
N ALA A 48 21.12 1.45 33.60
CA ALA A 48 21.25 0.57 32.43
C ALA A 48 20.70 1.24 31.16
N PHE A 49 19.53 1.87 31.23
CA PHE A 49 18.96 2.60 30.10
C PHE A 49 19.79 3.81 29.66
N LYS A 50 20.36 4.57 30.61
CA LYS A 50 21.27 5.68 30.30
C LYS A 50 22.52 5.19 29.58
N GLN A 51 23.08 4.05 29.99
CA GLN A 51 24.23 3.42 29.33
C GLN A 51 23.89 2.95 27.91
N ILE A 52 22.71 2.37 27.70
CA ILE A 52 22.26 2.00 26.35
C ILE A 52 22.13 3.24 25.47
N ARG A 53 21.48 4.31 25.96
CA ARG A 53 21.36 5.57 25.20
C ARG A 53 22.71 6.19 24.87
N SER A 54 23.67 6.19 25.79
CA SER A 54 25.00 6.74 25.54
C SER A 54 25.76 5.91 24.51
N SER A 55 25.68 4.57 24.57
CA SER A 55 26.31 3.69 23.58
C SER A 55 25.69 3.83 22.18
N VAL A 56 24.36 3.93 22.08
CA VAL A 56 23.66 4.23 20.82
C VAL A 56 24.03 5.62 20.30
N GLY A 57 24.14 6.61 21.17
CA GLY A 57 24.59 7.96 20.83
C GLY A 57 26.03 7.97 20.28
N ALA A 58 26.93 7.24 20.93
CA ALA A 58 28.31 7.07 20.48
C ALA A 58 28.39 6.36 19.12
N TRP A 59 27.63 5.28 18.93
CA TRP A 59 27.55 4.56 17.67
C TRP A 59 26.97 5.43 16.54
N ARG A 60 25.93 6.21 16.82
CA ARG A 60 25.37 7.18 15.87
C ARG A 60 26.40 8.24 15.49
N GLN A 61 27.16 8.74 16.46
CA GLN A 61 28.21 9.73 16.20
C GLN A 61 29.34 9.14 15.36
N GLN A 62 29.71 7.87 15.57
CA GLN A 62 30.70 7.18 14.75
C GLN A 62 30.22 6.94 13.32
N SER A 63 28.99 6.42 13.16
CA SER A 63 28.42 6.13 11.84
C SER A 63 28.11 7.38 11.01
N VAL A 64 27.52 8.41 11.62
CA VAL A 64 27.19 9.67 10.94
C VAL A 64 28.42 10.59 10.84
N GLY A 65 29.30 10.56 11.85
CA GLY A 65 30.55 11.33 11.84
C GLY A 65 31.52 10.84 10.77
N ALA A 66 31.63 9.53 10.55
CA ALA A 66 32.40 8.97 9.44
C ALA A 66 31.84 9.40 8.07
N ALA A 67 30.52 9.46 7.92
CA ALA A 67 29.88 9.94 6.69
C ALA A 67 30.12 11.45 6.43
N ARG A 68 30.33 12.26 7.49
CA ARG A 68 30.71 13.67 7.38
C ARG A 68 32.21 13.87 7.16
N ALA A 69 33.07 12.99 7.69
CA ALA A 69 34.52 13.06 7.44
C ALA A 69 34.87 12.69 5.98
N SER A 70 34.02 11.93 5.29
CA SER A 70 34.16 11.63 3.86
C SER A 70 33.64 12.73 2.92
N SER A 71 33.12 13.85 3.41
CA SER A 71 33.06 15.07 2.60
C SER A 71 34.44 15.74 2.60
N VAL A 72 35.37 15.04 1.95
CA VAL A 72 36.63 15.59 1.44
C VAL A 72 36.32 16.91 0.73
N SER A 73 37.00 17.97 1.18
CA SER A 73 37.26 19.23 0.49
C SER A 73 36.55 19.40 -0.86
N ALA A 74 35.32 19.90 -0.84
CA ALA A 74 34.91 20.79 -1.93
C ALA A 74 35.68 22.11 -1.71
N PRO A 75 36.39 22.64 -2.72
CA PRO A 75 36.98 23.97 -2.60
C PRO A 75 35.88 25.00 -2.28
N PRO A 76 36.20 26.16 -1.69
CA PRO A 76 35.23 27.22 -1.49
C PRO A 76 34.71 27.68 -2.85
N ALA A 77 33.61 27.08 -3.30
CA ALA A 77 32.85 27.54 -4.43
C ALA A 77 32.15 28.82 -3.97
N VAL A 78 32.88 29.91 -4.17
CA VAL A 78 32.38 31.22 -4.59
C VAL A 78 30.88 31.22 -4.81
N GLU A 79 30.19 32.10 -4.10
CA GLU A 79 28.87 32.61 -4.41
C GLU A 79 28.69 32.73 -5.93
N ARG A 80 28.13 31.69 -6.57
CA ARG A 80 27.51 31.86 -7.87
C ARG A 80 26.06 32.15 -7.58
N ALA A 81 25.82 33.45 -7.52
CA ALA A 81 24.56 34.09 -7.80
C ALA A 81 23.68 33.22 -8.72
N SER A 82 22.46 32.99 -8.26
CA SER A 82 21.23 33.25 -9.00
C SER A 82 21.46 33.53 -10.48
N ASP A 83 21.51 32.49 -11.31
CA ASP A 83 21.36 32.65 -12.74
C ASP A 83 20.01 32.07 -13.18
N LEU A 84 19.24 32.94 -13.83
CA LEU A 84 17.85 32.82 -14.21
C LEU A 84 17.68 31.64 -15.17
N GLY A 85 17.21 30.50 -14.67
CA GLY A 85 17.11 29.28 -15.47
C GLY A 85 15.90 28.42 -15.19
N LYS A 86 14.72 29.02 -15.03
CA LYS A 86 13.41 28.36 -14.77
C LYS A 86 13.39 27.57 -13.44
N PRO A 87 12.32 27.65 -12.64
CA PRO A 87 12.19 26.84 -11.44
C PRO A 87 12.12 25.36 -11.84
N SER A 88 13.28 24.68 -11.85
CA SER A 88 13.35 23.25 -12.10
C SER A 88 12.72 22.55 -10.90
N ALA A 89 11.68 21.75 -11.15
CA ALA A 89 10.99 20.96 -10.14
C ALA A 89 11.94 20.11 -9.27
N ILE A 90 13.13 19.81 -9.80
CA ILE A 90 14.20 19.09 -9.10
C ILE A 90 14.79 19.92 -7.94
N ALA A 91 14.86 21.24 -8.07
CA ALA A 91 15.32 22.13 -6.99
C ALA A 91 14.33 22.12 -5.80
N ALA A 92 13.03 22.18 -6.09
CA ALA A 92 11.98 22.10 -5.06
C ALA A 92 11.95 20.72 -4.38
N ILE A 93 12.14 19.62 -5.12
CA ILE A 93 12.25 18.27 -4.54
C ILE A 93 13.49 18.16 -3.65
N ARG A 94 14.61 18.79 -4.02
CA ARG A 94 15.83 18.76 -3.21
C ARG A 94 15.67 19.55 -1.91
N GLU A 95 14.91 20.66 -1.93
CA GLU A 95 14.54 21.38 -0.71
C GLU A 95 13.56 20.58 0.16
N PHE A 96 12.58 19.92 -0.44
CA PHE A 96 11.65 19.05 0.28
C PHE A 96 12.37 17.85 0.93
N LEU A 97 13.39 17.28 0.27
CA LEU A 97 14.25 16.23 0.81
C LEU A 97 15.29 16.72 1.82
N ARG A 98 15.55 18.04 1.87
CA ARG A 98 16.34 18.67 2.93
C ARG A 98 15.50 18.90 4.18
N LEU A 99 14.23 19.24 4.04
CA LEU A 99 13.29 19.41 5.15
C LEU A 99 12.66 18.08 5.61
N SER A 100 12.70 17.02 4.80
CA SER A 100 12.07 15.75 5.16
C SER A 100 12.75 15.12 6.39
N PRO A 101 11.99 14.65 7.40
CA PRO A 101 12.51 14.03 8.60
C PRO A 101 13.42 12.85 8.26
N LEU A 102 14.51 12.68 9.03
CA LEU A 102 15.61 11.71 8.83
C LEU A 102 15.17 10.27 8.51
N TRP A 103 13.92 9.93 8.80
CA TRP A 103 13.29 8.64 8.65
C TRP A 103 13.04 8.28 7.17
N ILE A 104 12.78 9.28 6.31
CA ILE A 104 12.61 9.08 4.86
C ILE A 104 13.94 8.73 4.17
N LYS A 105 15.07 9.19 4.73
CA LYS A 105 16.39 8.79 4.21
C LYS A 105 16.69 7.32 4.51
N ALA A 106 16.21 6.80 5.64
CA ALA A 106 16.33 5.39 5.99
C ALA A 106 15.47 4.49 5.08
N SER A 107 14.27 4.93 4.69
CA SER A 107 13.39 4.14 3.84
C SER A 107 13.91 3.96 2.41
N ILE A 108 14.64 4.94 1.86
CA ILE A 108 15.22 4.84 0.51
C ILE A 108 16.31 3.77 0.43
N ALA A 109 17.20 3.71 1.42
CA ALA A 109 18.24 2.69 1.48
C ALA A 109 17.64 1.29 1.68
N PHE A 110 16.59 1.18 2.48
CA PHE A 110 15.89 -0.09 2.67
C PHE A 110 15.14 -0.54 1.39
N ALA A 111 14.48 0.41 0.70
CA ALA A 111 13.77 0.13 -0.55
C ALA A 111 14.72 -0.32 -1.67
N SER A 112 15.93 0.25 -1.77
CA SER A 112 16.91 -0.17 -2.77
C SER A 112 17.43 -1.59 -2.50
N VAL A 113 17.71 -1.93 -1.24
CA VAL A 113 18.14 -3.28 -0.85
C VAL A 113 17.02 -4.29 -1.11
N LEU A 114 15.78 -3.98 -0.71
CA LEU A 114 14.62 -4.83 -1.00
C LEU A 114 14.42 -5.03 -2.50
N PHE A 115 14.54 -3.97 -3.29
CA PHE A 115 14.41 -4.05 -4.74
C PHE A 115 15.50 -4.95 -5.36
N CYS A 116 16.74 -4.87 -4.87
CA CYS A 116 17.81 -5.76 -5.29
C CYS A 116 17.52 -7.22 -4.93
N VAL A 117 17.06 -7.49 -3.70
CA VAL A 117 16.71 -8.85 -3.25
C VAL A 117 15.57 -9.43 -4.09
N ILE A 118 14.51 -8.66 -4.33
CA ILE A 118 13.38 -9.07 -5.17
C ILE A 118 13.82 -9.31 -6.62
N SER A 119 14.70 -8.47 -7.16
CA SER A 119 15.22 -8.63 -8.52
C SER A 119 16.04 -9.92 -8.66
N VAL A 120 16.90 -10.21 -7.68
CA VAL A 120 17.67 -11.47 -7.65
C VAL A 120 16.74 -12.68 -7.49
N LEU A 121 15.74 -12.60 -6.61
CA LEU A 121 14.74 -13.67 -6.46
C LEU A 121 13.91 -13.88 -7.72
N ALA A 122 13.51 -12.81 -8.41
CA ALA A 122 12.77 -12.91 -9.66
C ALA A 122 13.60 -13.58 -10.76
N LEU A 123 14.89 -13.23 -10.86
CA LEU A 123 15.83 -13.88 -11.78
C LEU A 123 16.06 -15.34 -11.40
N ALA A 124 16.30 -15.65 -10.12
CA ALA A 124 16.46 -17.03 -9.65
C ALA A 124 15.21 -17.88 -9.94
N HIS A 125 14.01 -17.33 -9.74
CA HIS A 125 12.75 -18.02 -10.02
C HIS A 125 12.51 -18.25 -11.52
N LEU A 126 13.06 -17.39 -12.39
CA LEU A 126 13.06 -17.57 -13.84
C LEU A 126 14.06 -18.66 -14.29
N PHE A 127 15.19 -18.84 -13.57
CA PHE A 127 16.18 -19.86 -13.89
C PHE A 127 15.86 -21.23 -13.28
N GLU A 128 15.27 -21.30 -12.08
CA GLU A 128 14.93 -22.55 -11.40
C GLU A 128 13.61 -23.17 -11.90
N ASN A 129 12.72 -22.37 -12.50
CA ASN A 129 11.50 -22.87 -13.11
C ASN A 129 11.43 -22.53 -14.60
N PRO A 130 12.15 -23.24 -15.49
CA PRO A 130 11.69 -23.43 -16.86
C PRO A 130 10.50 -24.41 -16.85
N LYS A 131 9.51 -24.20 -15.96
CA LYS A 131 8.17 -24.72 -16.22
C LYS A 131 7.67 -23.84 -17.34
N SER A 132 7.93 -24.29 -18.56
CA SER A 132 7.23 -23.86 -19.77
C SER A 132 5.82 -23.50 -19.34
N VAL A 133 5.46 -22.22 -19.51
CA VAL A 133 4.08 -21.81 -19.42
C VAL A 133 3.38 -22.67 -20.46
N VAL A 134 2.84 -23.81 -20.02
CA VAL A 134 1.79 -24.55 -20.69
C VAL A 134 0.60 -23.62 -20.55
N VAL A 135 0.57 -22.62 -21.43
CA VAL A 135 -0.65 -21.99 -21.89
C VAL A 135 -1.55 -23.17 -22.21
N GLY A 136 -2.61 -23.33 -21.42
CA GLY A 136 -3.32 -24.59 -21.26
C GLY A 136 -3.66 -25.24 -22.57
N ASP A 137 -3.29 -26.52 -22.71
CA ASP A 137 -3.79 -27.49 -23.68
C ASP A 137 -4.21 -26.90 -25.05
N GLU A 138 -3.39 -26.00 -25.58
CA GLU A 138 -3.56 -25.47 -26.92
C GLU A 138 -3.09 -26.60 -27.81
N LYS A 139 -4.03 -27.53 -28.11
CA LYS A 139 -3.88 -28.54 -29.15
C LYS A 139 -3.28 -27.81 -30.34
N ARG A 140 -2.00 -28.03 -30.60
CA ARG A 140 -1.33 -27.49 -31.78
C ARG A 140 -1.96 -28.19 -32.97
N TYR A 141 -3.07 -27.62 -33.44
CA TYR A 141 -3.68 -28.03 -34.69
C TYR A 141 -2.60 -27.90 -35.75
N THR A 142 -2.28 -29.02 -36.39
CA THR A 142 -1.43 -28.96 -37.58
C THR A 142 -2.13 -28.11 -38.63
N GLU A 143 -1.38 -27.42 -39.48
CA GLU A 143 -1.94 -26.50 -40.49
C GLU A 143 -3.04 -27.17 -41.34
N LYS A 144 -2.89 -28.47 -41.58
CA LYS A 144 -3.88 -29.33 -42.26
C LYS A 144 -5.18 -29.49 -41.47
N GLU A 145 -5.09 -29.66 -40.17
CA GLU A 145 -6.25 -29.83 -39.28
C GLU A 145 -6.99 -28.50 -39.09
N LEU A 146 -6.27 -27.37 -39.10
CA LEU A 146 -6.87 -26.03 -39.12
C LEU A 146 -7.63 -25.79 -40.43
N GLN A 147 -7.03 -26.13 -41.58
CA GLN A 147 -7.70 -26.00 -42.89
C GLN A 147 -8.96 -26.88 -42.97
N ALA A 148 -8.89 -28.13 -42.54
CA ALA A 148 -10.06 -29.02 -42.54
C ALA A 148 -11.20 -28.46 -41.68
N LYS A 149 -10.89 -27.86 -40.53
CA LYS A 149 -11.88 -27.27 -39.62
C LYS A 149 -12.49 -25.99 -40.19
N ILE A 150 -11.72 -25.21 -40.93
CA ILE A 150 -12.23 -24.01 -41.63
C ILE A 150 -13.17 -24.43 -42.76
N GLU A 151 -12.81 -25.43 -43.57
CA GLU A 151 -13.68 -25.92 -44.65
C GLU A 151 -15.02 -26.45 -44.13
N ASP A 152 -14.99 -27.21 -43.02
CA ASP A 152 -16.20 -27.74 -42.39
C ASP A 152 -17.11 -26.60 -41.83
N ALA A 153 -16.49 -25.59 -41.20
CA ALA A 153 -17.20 -24.41 -40.71
C ALA A 153 -17.79 -23.54 -41.83
N VAL A 154 -17.13 -23.47 -42.99
CA VAL A 154 -17.65 -22.74 -44.16
C VAL A 154 -18.80 -23.52 -44.81
N LYS A 155 -18.68 -24.84 -44.92
CA LYS A 155 -19.70 -25.69 -45.55
C LYS A 155 -21.01 -25.70 -44.77
N SER A 156 -20.93 -25.76 -43.43
CA SER A 156 -22.10 -25.66 -42.54
C SER A 156 -22.82 -24.31 -42.69
N ARG A 157 -22.10 -23.19 -42.71
CA ARG A 157 -22.67 -21.84 -42.92
C ARG A 157 -23.40 -21.69 -44.27
N LEU A 158 -22.93 -22.36 -45.31
CA LEU A 158 -23.57 -22.32 -46.62
C LEU A 158 -24.89 -23.12 -46.63
N GLN A 159 -24.94 -24.28 -45.96
CA GLN A 159 -26.16 -25.07 -45.83
C GLN A 159 -27.24 -24.37 -44.99
N ASP A 160 -26.83 -23.69 -43.91
CA ASP A 160 -27.75 -22.87 -43.10
C ASP A 160 -28.36 -21.73 -43.93
N ARG A 161 -27.57 -21.10 -44.81
CA ARG A 161 -28.08 -20.05 -45.71
C ARG A 161 -28.97 -20.56 -46.82
N GLU A 162 -28.76 -21.78 -47.29
CA GLU A 162 -29.59 -22.39 -48.33
C GLU A 162 -30.93 -22.85 -47.78
N THR A 163 -30.97 -23.31 -46.52
CA THR A 163 -32.22 -23.62 -45.81
C THR A 163 -32.99 -22.36 -45.40
N GLU A 164 -32.30 -21.27 -45.05
CA GLU A 164 -32.92 -19.96 -44.76
C GLU A 164 -33.57 -19.30 -46.00
N LYS A 165 -33.16 -19.66 -47.22
CA LYS A 165 -33.73 -19.13 -48.47
C LYS A 165 -34.99 -19.84 -48.98
N ARG A 166 -35.56 -20.81 -48.25
CA ARG A 166 -36.89 -21.33 -48.61
C ARG A 166 -37.97 -20.32 -48.20
N PRO A 167 -38.80 -19.84 -49.16
CA PRO A 167 -39.61 -18.66 -49.00
C PRO A 167 -40.72 -18.86 -47.97
N ILE A 168 -40.79 -17.91 -47.03
CA ILE A 168 -41.95 -17.58 -46.21
C ILE A 168 -43.05 -17.09 -47.15
N LEU A 169 -43.80 -18.04 -47.72
CA LEU A 169 -45.06 -17.81 -48.41
C LEU A 169 -46.06 -18.85 -47.89
N SER A 170 -46.46 -18.71 -46.62
CA SER A 170 -47.79 -19.16 -46.17
C SER A 170 -48.14 -18.62 -44.80
N SER A 171 -49.40 -18.20 -44.70
CA SER A 171 -50.19 -17.86 -43.51
C SER A 171 -49.97 -16.50 -42.87
N VAL A 172 -50.44 -15.47 -43.58
CA VAL A 172 -51.26 -14.43 -42.96
C VAL A 172 -52.60 -15.07 -42.57
N ALA A 173 -52.86 -15.21 -41.27
CA ALA A 173 -54.21 -15.39 -40.73
C ALA A 173 -54.25 -14.86 -39.29
N ALA A 174 -55.26 -14.04 -39.05
CA ALA A 174 -55.50 -13.25 -37.87
C ALA A 174 -55.79 -14.05 -36.60
N ASN A 175 -55.41 -13.49 -35.46
CA ASN A 175 -56.23 -13.24 -34.25
C ASN A 175 -55.28 -13.00 -33.07
N ASN A 176 -55.33 -11.88 -32.36
CA ASN A 176 -56.39 -11.31 -31.52
C ASN A 176 -55.95 -11.42 -30.05
N ASP A 177 -56.27 -10.38 -29.32
CA ASP A 177 -56.07 -10.10 -27.90
C ASP A 177 -55.84 -11.30 -26.96
N GLN A 178 -54.79 -11.19 -26.13
CA GLN A 178 -54.95 -11.44 -24.70
C GLN A 178 -53.83 -10.83 -23.84
N GLN A 179 -54.22 -9.80 -23.08
CA GLN A 179 -53.75 -9.51 -21.72
C GLN A 179 -53.50 -10.80 -20.93
N VAL A 180 -52.43 -10.83 -20.10
CA VAL A 180 -52.44 -11.30 -18.69
C VAL A 180 -51.04 -11.10 -18.04
N LYS A 181 -51.02 -10.19 -17.04
CA LYS A 181 -50.45 -10.27 -15.67
C LYS A 181 -48.93 -10.39 -15.40
N PRO A 182 -48.39 -9.60 -14.45
CA PRO A 182 -46.97 -9.62 -14.08
C PRO A 182 -46.68 -10.72 -13.05
N GLN A 183 -45.70 -11.58 -13.35
CA GLN A 183 -45.23 -12.63 -12.45
C GLN A 183 -43.90 -12.20 -11.81
N ARG A 184 -43.98 -11.89 -10.51
CA ARG A 184 -42.86 -11.91 -9.57
C ARG A 184 -42.18 -13.28 -9.61
N ARG A 185 -40.85 -13.30 -9.38
CA ARG A 185 -40.05 -14.28 -8.59
C ARG A 185 -38.80 -14.73 -9.36
N GLY A 186 -37.63 -14.54 -8.73
CA GLY A 186 -36.40 -15.17 -9.17
C GLY A 186 -35.12 -14.43 -8.78
N THR A 187 -34.84 -14.29 -7.49
CA THR A 187 -33.49 -14.03 -6.99
C THR A 187 -32.60 -15.22 -7.33
N ASN A 188 -31.70 -15.07 -8.30
CA ASN A 188 -30.55 -15.97 -8.45
C ASN A 188 -29.27 -15.15 -8.35
N ARG A 189 -28.70 -15.18 -7.14
CA ARG A 189 -27.27 -15.04 -6.87
C ARG A 189 -26.53 -16.05 -7.74
N SER A 190 -25.69 -15.57 -8.65
CA SER A 190 -24.53 -16.30 -9.12
C SER A 190 -23.31 -15.42 -8.86
N SER A 191 -22.59 -15.82 -7.81
CA SER A 191 -21.19 -15.50 -7.56
C SER A 191 -20.33 -15.95 -8.75
N GLU A 192 -19.11 -15.41 -8.80
CA GLU A 192 -17.99 -15.79 -9.68
C GLU A 192 -18.04 -15.27 -11.13
N ARG A 193 -17.36 -14.13 -11.32
CA ARG A 193 -16.28 -13.97 -12.31
C ARG A 193 -15.56 -12.64 -12.05
N VAL A 194 -14.63 -12.68 -11.11
CA VAL A 194 -13.56 -11.68 -11.01
C VAL A 194 -12.38 -12.17 -11.83
N ALA A 195 -11.70 -11.20 -12.45
CA ALA A 195 -10.42 -11.28 -13.16
C ALA A 195 -10.46 -11.72 -14.64
N ALA A 196 -10.81 -10.75 -15.50
CA ALA A 196 -10.26 -10.68 -16.85
C ALA A 196 -9.69 -9.28 -17.10
N ASN A 197 -8.40 -9.17 -16.77
CA ASN A 197 -7.36 -8.39 -17.42
C ASN A 197 -7.81 -7.63 -18.69
N ARG A 198 -7.95 -6.30 -18.58
CA ARG A 198 -7.95 -5.39 -19.74
C ARG A 198 -7.00 -4.23 -19.48
N LYS A 199 -5.77 -4.38 -19.99
CA LYS A 199 -4.91 -3.26 -20.37
C LYS A 199 -5.57 -2.52 -21.53
N VAL A 200 -6.40 -1.53 -21.23
CA VAL A 200 -6.89 -0.54 -22.20
C VAL A 200 -6.30 0.80 -21.78
N GLY A 201 -5.77 1.54 -22.77
CA GLY A 201 -5.08 2.82 -22.57
C GLY A 201 -5.88 3.77 -21.69
N ARG A 202 -5.17 4.36 -20.72
CA ARG A 202 -5.73 5.23 -19.68
C ARG A 202 -6.24 6.54 -20.28
N GLY A 203 -7.50 6.55 -20.68
CA GLY A 203 -8.28 7.79 -20.68
C GLY A 203 -8.49 8.28 -19.24
N PRO A 204 -8.72 9.58 -19.03
CA PRO A 204 -9.07 10.09 -17.71
C PRO A 204 -10.35 9.38 -17.21
N LEU A 205 -10.28 8.80 -16.02
CA LEU A 205 -11.40 8.05 -15.42
C LEU A 205 -12.67 8.92 -15.42
N THR A 206 -13.78 8.30 -15.83
CA THR A 206 -15.10 8.94 -15.78
C THR A 206 -15.49 9.23 -14.33
N LYS A 207 -16.39 10.21 -14.11
CA LYS A 207 -16.79 10.62 -12.74
C LYS A 207 -17.36 9.45 -11.93
N SER A 208 -18.16 8.59 -12.58
CA SER A 208 -18.73 7.38 -11.98
C SER A 208 -17.68 6.33 -11.58
N GLU A 209 -16.62 6.15 -12.38
CA GLU A 209 -15.53 5.23 -12.02
C GLU A 209 -14.73 5.72 -10.81
N ARG A 210 -14.58 7.05 -10.66
CA ARG A 210 -13.91 7.64 -9.49
C ARG A 210 -14.72 7.44 -8.21
N GLU A 211 -16.03 7.64 -8.27
CA GLU A 211 -16.92 7.42 -7.12
C GLU A 211 -16.94 5.94 -6.71
N GLN A 212 -16.93 5.03 -7.70
CA GLN A 212 -16.91 3.59 -7.42
C GLN A 212 -15.57 3.14 -6.82
N LEU A 213 -14.44 3.65 -7.30
CA LEU A 213 -13.12 3.40 -6.71
C LEU A 213 -12.99 3.99 -5.29
N ALA A 214 -13.59 5.16 -5.04
CA ALA A 214 -13.59 5.77 -3.71
C ALA A 214 -14.42 4.95 -2.71
N ALA A 215 -15.54 4.39 -3.14
CA ALA A 215 -16.36 3.47 -2.34
C ALA A 215 -15.61 2.15 -2.05
N ASP A 216 -14.95 1.57 -3.06
CA ASP A 216 -14.24 0.29 -2.93
C ASP A 216 -13.01 0.40 -2.02
N LEU A 217 -12.32 1.55 -2.07
CA LEU A 217 -11.19 1.87 -1.18
C LEU A 217 -11.63 2.30 0.23
N ARG A 218 -12.95 2.33 0.53
CA ARG A 218 -13.53 2.82 1.79
C ARG A 218 -13.02 4.20 2.22
N LEU A 219 -12.62 5.03 1.25
CA LEU A 219 -12.16 6.40 1.51
C LEU A 219 -13.33 7.34 1.79
N ILE A 220 -14.54 6.91 1.46
CA ILE A 220 -15.78 7.52 1.93
C ILE A 220 -16.17 6.75 3.20
N LEU A 221 -15.61 7.15 4.34
CA LEU A 221 -16.35 6.91 5.58
C LEU A 221 -17.68 7.66 5.42
N PRO A 222 -18.84 7.06 5.75
CA PRO A 222 -20.06 7.83 5.91
C PRO A 222 -19.76 8.90 6.96
N GLN A 223 -19.59 10.12 6.48
CA GLN A 223 -19.48 11.29 7.33
C GLN A 223 -20.90 11.48 7.84
N ASP A 224 -21.16 10.94 9.04
CA ASP A 224 -22.36 11.26 9.80
C ASP A 224 -22.26 12.75 10.17
N ASP A 225 -22.70 13.62 9.27
CA ASP A 225 -22.74 15.08 9.41
C ASP A 225 -23.81 15.53 10.44
N ALA A 226 -24.01 14.77 11.52
CA ALA A 226 -25.14 14.97 12.43
C ALA A 226 -24.79 15.47 13.84
N ASP A 227 -23.52 15.69 14.22
CA ASP A 227 -23.24 16.03 15.64
C ASP A 227 -21.97 16.86 15.92
N LEU A 228 -21.64 17.86 15.09
CA LEU A 228 -20.62 18.87 15.41
C LEU A 228 -21.26 20.24 15.61
N ASP A 229 -22.13 20.32 16.63
CA ASP A 229 -22.70 21.57 17.14
C ASP A 229 -22.42 21.71 18.63
N LEU A 230 -21.16 21.58 19.06
CA LEU A 230 -20.77 21.81 20.45
C LEU A 230 -19.38 22.44 20.55
N LEU A 231 -19.35 23.58 21.27
CA LEU A 231 -18.19 24.38 21.71
C LEU A 231 -17.88 25.64 20.87
N GLY A 232 -18.93 26.40 20.56
CA GLY A 232 -18.83 27.84 20.35
C GLY A 232 -19.07 28.60 21.66
N ASP A 233 -18.10 29.43 22.03
CA ASP A 233 -18.18 30.62 22.90
C ASP A 233 -18.69 30.49 24.35
N GLY A 234 -17.74 30.32 25.25
CA GLY A 234 -17.89 30.57 26.68
C GLY A 234 -16.59 31.13 27.29
N ILE A 235 -15.95 32.11 26.65
CA ILE A 235 -14.81 32.84 27.22
C ILE A 235 -15.13 34.35 27.18
N ASN A 236 -16.01 34.78 28.08
CA ASN A 236 -16.07 36.13 28.65
C ASN A 236 -17.30 36.24 29.57
N GLN A 237 -17.12 35.83 30.83
CA GLN A 237 -17.88 36.33 31.98
C GLN A 237 -17.13 36.03 33.26
#